data_AF-A0A925XDK3-F1
#
_entry.id   AF-A0A925XDK3-F1
#
_cell.length_a   1.000
_cell.length_b   1.000
_cell.length_c   1.000
_cell.angle_alpha   90.00
_cell.angle_beta   90.00
_cell.angle_gamma   90.00
#
_symmetry.space_group_name_H-M   'P 1'
#
loop_
_entity.id
_entity.type
_entity.pdbx_description
1 polymer ?
#
loop_
_entity_poly.entity_id
_entity_poly.type
_entity_poly.pdbx_seq_one_letter_code
_entity_poly.pdbx_strand_id
1 'polypeptide(L)'
;MTKIKKPVDDALVALAKTNVDTAAKQTAITAVNEAAAKTTEAAKLLPADKELAGAVATFTAKQAQLATELAALQKTATDQTAAHQAAVAKLNESHVPADAAYAALVEAAKPVDAARAKFLTTWNQHKTDAALAGFQKKKLEELQAHVALNTALANAAAAQAAIEPAKGQLAAAMLAVEQQQVEVTKQTAAVAEMDKALVEATKLLDESKTAFTAKQGVVQSVVEAIAKTDAVLAKLPGDAEITLVVAKLKEKHEPLAKEAVTLEQAMAAKDAAAKDVAGKLAALKQTLVAATTEMTTRQQAVTAKTNSVNQTIAAAQTTQAAVASGRVQLAELWTNAAGVRPLKQLSPEQLAWAAMQATGVVEPQRPAADAEIEKTVPKASVANDPAQVKAREFKVAAQIHEVMRGNVAGFTSLYGGSAGQPQDDFFATADQALFVANGGSVIGWAGGGQLVGRLMPLTEPKAVAEEIYLSVLTRRPTDAELAETTQQLTARAAERPAALRDLIWALVTSAEFRFNH
;
A
#
# COMPACT_ATOMS: atom_id res chain seq x y z
N MET A 1 -31.74 -31.17 52.63
CA MET A 1 -31.97 -30.45 53.91
C MET A 1 -33.41 -29.97 54.09
N THR A 2 -34.09 -29.42 53.06
CA THR A 2 -35.48 -28.94 53.16
C THR A 2 -36.52 -29.97 53.62
N LYS A 3 -36.38 -31.25 53.25
CA LYS A 3 -37.32 -32.31 53.68
C LYS A 3 -37.20 -32.71 55.17
N ILE A 4 -36.01 -32.55 55.79
CA ILE A 4 -35.74 -32.97 57.18
C ILE A 4 -35.95 -31.81 58.15
N LYS A 5 -35.74 -30.56 57.70
CA LYS A 5 -36.02 -29.36 58.49
C LYS A 5 -37.53 -29.05 58.60
N LYS A 6 -38.30 -29.37 57.57
CA LYS A 6 -39.75 -29.10 57.52
C LYS A 6 -40.53 -29.61 58.75
N PRO A 7 -40.33 -30.84 59.25
CA PRO A 7 -40.96 -31.30 60.49
C PRO A 7 -40.64 -30.45 61.74
N VAL A 8 -39.44 -29.87 61.82
CA VAL A 8 -39.06 -28.95 62.92
C VAL A 8 -39.84 -27.66 62.80
N ASP A 9 -39.83 -27.05 61.61
CA ASP A 9 -40.52 -25.80 61.34
C ASP A 9 -42.05 -25.94 61.55
N ASP A 10 -42.64 -27.03 61.06
CA ASP A 10 -44.07 -27.33 61.20
C ASP A 10 -44.45 -27.55 62.68
N ALA A 11 -43.63 -28.27 63.46
CA ALA A 11 -43.87 -28.48 64.89
C ALA A 11 -43.73 -27.18 65.71
N LEU A 12 -42.79 -26.31 65.34
CA LEU A 12 -42.58 -25.02 66.00
C LEU A 12 -43.76 -24.07 65.75
N VAL A 13 -44.27 -24.02 64.51
CA VAL A 13 -45.46 -23.22 64.15
C VAL A 13 -46.69 -23.71 64.91
N ALA A 14 -46.89 -25.03 65.01
CA ALA A 14 -48.00 -25.61 65.75
C ALA A 14 -47.94 -25.26 67.24
N LEU A 15 -46.76 -25.38 67.87
CA LEU A 15 -46.54 -25.01 69.27
C LEU A 15 -46.76 -23.50 69.51
N ALA A 16 -46.23 -22.65 68.64
CA ALA A 16 -46.39 -21.20 68.74
C ALA A 16 -47.88 -20.81 68.69
N LYS A 17 -48.66 -21.44 67.80
CA LYS A 17 -50.10 -21.22 67.72
C LYS A 17 -50.82 -21.64 69.01
N THR A 18 -50.55 -22.83 69.52
CA THR A 18 -51.17 -23.31 70.77
C THR A 18 -50.83 -22.43 71.97
N ASN A 19 -49.61 -21.88 72.04
CA ASN A 19 -49.23 -20.93 73.08
C ASN A 19 -50.01 -19.61 72.99
N VAL A 20 -50.22 -19.09 71.77
CA VAL A 20 -51.08 -17.91 71.54
C VAL A 20 -52.52 -18.19 71.98
N ASP A 21 -53.08 -19.34 71.59
CA ASP A 21 -54.44 -19.74 71.97
C ASP A 21 -54.58 -19.93 73.50
N THR A 22 -53.54 -20.47 74.15
CA THR A 22 -53.46 -20.62 75.61
C THR A 22 -53.47 -19.25 76.29
N ALA A 23 -52.67 -18.30 75.82
CA ALA A 23 -52.62 -16.94 76.36
C ALA A 23 -53.95 -16.18 76.18
N ALA A 24 -54.59 -16.33 75.01
CA ALA A 24 -55.90 -15.75 74.75
C ALA A 24 -56.97 -16.36 75.69
N LYS A 25 -56.94 -17.68 75.91
CA LYS A 25 -57.84 -18.36 76.85
C LYS A 25 -57.63 -17.92 78.29
N GLN A 26 -56.38 -17.74 78.72
CA GLN A 26 -56.05 -17.23 80.05
C GLN A 26 -56.59 -15.80 80.26
N THR A 27 -56.50 -14.96 79.23
CA THR A 27 -57.06 -13.61 79.23
C THR A 27 -58.58 -13.64 79.36
N ALA A 28 -59.25 -14.51 78.59
CA ALA A 28 -60.70 -14.69 78.68
C ALA A 28 -61.15 -15.21 80.05
N ILE A 29 -60.42 -16.15 80.65
CA ILE A 29 -60.66 -16.64 82.01
C ILE A 29 -60.59 -15.48 83.02
N THR A 30 -59.57 -14.62 82.89
CA THR A 30 -59.40 -13.47 83.79
C THR A 30 -60.60 -12.52 83.72
N ALA A 31 -61.04 -12.15 82.52
CA ALA A 31 -62.21 -11.29 82.33
C ALA A 31 -63.51 -11.91 82.86
N VAL A 32 -63.72 -13.21 82.64
CA VAL A 32 -64.90 -13.93 83.18
C VAL A 32 -64.83 -14.02 84.71
N ASN A 33 -63.64 -14.20 85.30
CA ASN A 33 -63.47 -14.21 86.75
C ASN A 33 -63.81 -12.87 87.38
N GLU A 34 -63.38 -11.76 86.78
CA GLU A 34 -63.72 -10.41 87.24
C GLU A 34 -65.22 -10.13 87.13
N ALA A 35 -65.84 -10.52 86.02
CA ALA A 35 -67.28 -10.39 85.81
C ALA A 35 -68.09 -11.24 86.80
N ALA A 36 -67.67 -12.49 87.03
CA ALA A 36 -68.28 -13.38 88.01
C ALA A 36 -68.21 -12.82 89.43
N ALA A 37 -67.05 -12.27 89.82
CA ALA A 37 -66.83 -11.68 91.14
C ALA A 37 -67.77 -10.48 91.38
N LYS A 38 -67.84 -9.53 90.43
CA LYS A 38 -68.73 -8.36 90.54
C LYS A 38 -70.21 -8.73 90.52
N THR A 39 -70.60 -9.71 89.71
CA THR A 39 -71.99 -10.21 89.66
C THR A 39 -72.37 -10.88 90.98
N THR A 40 -71.44 -11.63 91.58
CA THR A 40 -71.63 -12.25 92.90
C THR A 40 -71.75 -11.21 94.01
N GLU A 41 -70.97 -10.14 93.94
CA GLU A 41 -71.07 -8.99 94.87
C GLU A 41 -72.43 -8.28 94.73
N ALA A 42 -72.88 -8.01 93.50
CA ALA A 42 -74.20 -7.42 93.24
C ALA A 42 -75.35 -8.32 93.74
N ALA A 43 -75.26 -9.64 93.54
CA ALA A 43 -76.25 -10.61 94.00
C ALA A 43 -76.38 -10.65 95.54
N LYS A 44 -75.31 -10.34 96.28
CA LYS A 44 -75.35 -10.24 97.76
C LYS A 44 -76.12 -9.00 98.24
N LEU A 45 -76.07 -7.91 97.48
CA LEU A 45 -76.77 -6.65 97.81
C LEU A 45 -78.26 -6.72 97.45
N LEU A 46 -78.65 -7.59 96.52
CA LEU A 46 -80.04 -7.79 96.05
C LEU A 46 -80.44 -9.28 96.10
N PRO A 47 -80.58 -9.88 97.30
CA PRO A 47 -80.69 -11.34 97.47
C PRO A 47 -81.99 -11.97 96.96
N ALA A 48 -83.02 -11.17 96.62
CA ALA A 48 -84.28 -11.65 96.05
C ALA A 48 -84.34 -11.54 94.51
N ASP A 49 -83.27 -11.06 93.87
CA ASP A 49 -83.18 -10.89 92.40
C ASP A 49 -82.79 -12.21 91.72
N LYS A 50 -83.73 -12.78 90.97
CA LYS A 50 -83.54 -14.06 90.28
C LYS A 50 -82.64 -13.96 89.05
N GLU A 51 -82.49 -12.78 88.45
CA GLU A 51 -81.66 -12.58 87.26
C GLU A 51 -80.17 -12.56 87.64
N LEU A 52 -79.82 -11.89 88.75
CA LEU A 52 -78.46 -11.89 89.29
C LEU A 52 -78.02 -13.29 89.75
N ALA A 53 -78.91 -14.06 90.38
CA ALA A 53 -78.63 -15.45 90.74
C ALA A 53 -78.38 -16.34 89.51
N GLY A 54 -79.16 -16.15 88.43
CA GLY A 54 -78.97 -16.84 87.15
C GLY A 54 -77.65 -16.46 86.45
N ALA A 55 -77.27 -15.18 86.51
CA ALA A 55 -76.01 -14.68 85.97
C ALA A 55 -74.79 -15.27 86.70
N VAL A 56 -74.82 -15.37 88.04
CA VAL A 56 -73.77 -16.03 88.85
C VAL A 56 -73.62 -17.50 88.46
N ALA A 57 -74.72 -18.24 88.32
CA ALA A 57 -74.67 -19.64 87.88
C ALA A 57 -74.08 -19.79 86.46
N THR A 58 -74.45 -18.88 85.56
CA THR A 58 -73.94 -18.85 84.17
C THR A 58 -72.45 -18.58 84.12
N PHE A 59 -71.95 -17.59 84.87
CA PHE A 59 -70.52 -17.30 84.94
C PHE A 59 -69.73 -18.44 85.59
N THR A 60 -70.28 -19.09 86.62
CA THR A 60 -69.66 -20.26 87.27
C THR A 60 -69.53 -21.42 86.28
N ALA A 61 -70.57 -21.71 85.50
CA ALA A 61 -70.52 -22.72 84.44
C ALA A 61 -69.48 -22.34 83.36
N LYS A 62 -69.40 -21.06 83.00
CA LYS A 62 -68.43 -20.57 82.02
C LYS A 62 -66.98 -20.66 82.50
N GLN A 63 -66.72 -20.41 83.80
CA GLN A 63 -65.41 -20.60 84.41
C GLN A 63 -64.97 -22.07 84.35
N ALA A 64 -65.85 -23.00 84.72
CA ALA A 64 -65.55 -24.44 84.65
C ALA A 64 -65.27 -24.90 83.21
N GLN A 65 -66.05 -24.40 82.24
CA GLN A 65 -65.82 -24.66 80.82
C GLN A 65 -64.45 -24.16 80.38
N LEU A 66 -64.13 -22.88 80.63
CA LEU A 66 -62.88 -22.28 80.17
C LEU A 66 -61.65 -22.90 80.86
N ALA A 67 -61.77 -23.30 82.12
CA ALA A 67 -60.71 -24.02 82.84
C ALA A 67 -60.42 -25.40 82.21
N THR A 68 -61.47 -26.12 81.79
CA THR A 68 -61.33 -27.39 81.06
C THR A 68 -60.65 -27.18 79.71
N GLU A 69 -61.06 -26.15 78.96
CA GLU A 69 -60.46 -25.80 77.67
C GLU A 69 -58.99 -25.35 77.80
N LEU A 70 -58.64 -24.63 78.88
CA LEU A 70 -57.26 -24.24 79.17
C LEU A 70 -56.39 -25.47 79.48
N ALA A 71 -56.87 -26.39 80.32
CA ALA A 71 -56.14 -27.63 80.64
C ALA A 71 -55.88 -28.48 79.38
N ALA A 72 -56.84 -28.52 78.45
CA ALA A 72 -56.66 -29.18 77.16
C ALA A 72 -55.56 -28.51 76.32
N LEU A 73 -55.56 -27.17 76.21
CA LEU A 73 -54.53 -26.42 75.47
C LEU A 73 -53.14 -26.57 76.10
N GLN A 74 -53.04 -26.55 77.43
CA GLN A 74 -51.77 -26.76 78.15
C GLN A 74 -51.20 -28.17 77.93
N LYS A 75 -52.07 -29.19 77.90
CA LYS A 75 -51.67 -30.55 77.53
C LYS A 75 -51.17 -30.59 76.08
N THR A 76 -51.90 -29.99 75.14
CA THR A 76 -51.49 -29.92 73.73
C THR A 76 -50.15 -29.21 73.55
N ALA A 77 -49.89 -28.12 74.28
CA ALA A 77 -48.62 -27.42 74.25
C ALA A 77 -47.45 -28.29 74.75
N THR A 78 -47.70 -29.13 75.77
CA THR A 78 -46.71 -30.09 76.30
C THR A 78 -46.36 -31.15 75.26
N ASP A 79 -47.37 -31.76 74.63
CA ASP A 79 -47.19 -32.78 73.59
C ASP A 79 -46.46 -32.20 72.36
N GLN A 80 -46.82 -30.97 71.94
CA GLN A 80 -46.16 -30.28 70.82
C GLN A 80 -44.71 -29.86 71.15
N THR A 81 -44.41 -29.52 72.40
CA THR A 81 -43.03 -29.24 72.85
C THR A 81 -42.15 -30.48 72.71
N ALA A 82 -42.64 -31.64 73.15
CA ALA A 82 -41.94 -32.91 73.01
C ALA A 82 -41.76 -33.30 71.53
N ALA A 83 -42.79 -33.09 70.70
CA ALA A 83 -42.71 -33.35 69.26
C ALA A 83 -41.67 -32.46 68.54
N HIS A 84 -41.61 -31.17 68.88
CA HIS A 84 -40.58 -30.26 68.35
C HIS A 84 -39.17 -30.69 68.75
N GLN A 85 -38.95 -31.04 70.03
CA GLN A 85 -37.64 -31.52 70.51
C GLN A 85 -37.21 -32.81 69.80
N ALA A 86 -38.11 -33.76 69.59
CA ALA A 86 -37.82 -34.99 68.85
C ALA A 86 -37.48 -34.71 67.38
N ALA A 87 -38.17 -33.77 66.73
CA ALA A 87 -37.85 -33.35 65.36
C ALA A 87 -36.46 -32.71 65.27
N VAL A 88 -36.07 -31.87 66.24
CA VAL A 88 -34.74 -31.24 66.31
C VAL A 88 -33.63 -32.27 66.48
N ALA A 89 -33.81 -33.26 67.36
CA ALA A 89 -32.83 -34.34 67.55
C ALA A 89 -32.58 -35.11 66.25
N LYS A 90 -33.64 -35.45 65.51
CA LYS A 90 -33.57 -36.17 64.24
C LYS A 90 -32.91 -35.35 63.12
N LEU A 91 -33.08 -34.03 63.13
CA LEU A 91 -32.35 -33.13 62.25
C LEU A 91 -30.85 -33.19 62.55
N ASN A 92 -30.45 -33.07 63.82
CA ASN A 92 -29.05 -33.10 64.23
C ASN A 92 -28.33 -34.41 63.88
N GLU A 93 -28.99 -35.56 64.02
CA GLU A 93 -28.44 -36.86 63.61
C GLU A 93 -28.07 -36.91 62.12
N SER A 94 -28.80 -36.18 61.27
CA SER A 94 -28.54 -36.14 59.83
C SER A 94 -27.37 -35.25 59.41
N HIS A 95 -26.95 -34.31 60.28
CA HIS A 95 -25.84 -33.39 60.00
C HIS A 95 -24.48 -34.07 60.18
N VAL A 96 -24.30 -34.88 61.22
CA VAL A 96 -23.02 -35.55 61.55
C VAL A 96 -22.41 -36.36 60.38
N PRO A 97 -23.16 -37.28 59.71
CA PRO A 97 -22.60 -38.04 58.59
C PRO A 97 -22.38 -37.17 57.34
N ALA A 98 -23.19 -36.12 57.15
CA ALA A 98 -23.01 -35.19 56.03
C ALA A 98 -21.74 -34.34 56.20
N ASP A 99 -21.46 -33.87 57.42
CA ASP A 99 -20.26 -33.10 57.75
C ASP A 99 -19.01 -33.99 57.63
N ALA A 100 -19.08 -35.25 58.09
CA ALA A 100 -17.99 -36.22 57.92
C ALA A 100 -17.72 -36.54 56.44
N ALA A 101 -18.76 -36.72 55.63
CA ALA A 101 -18.63 -36.95 54.19
C ALA A 101 -18.04 -35.72 53.47
N TYR A 102 -18.46 -34.51 53.87
CA TYR A 102 -17.89 -33.27 53.34
C TYR A 102 -16.41 -33.13 53.71
N ALA A 103 -16.03 -33.40 54.96
CA ALA A 103 -14.63 -33.38 55.38
C ALA A 103 -13.77 -34.37 54.59
N ALA A 104 -14.26 -35.59 54.36
CA ALA A 104 -13.57 -36.59 53.55
C ALA A 104 -13.42 -36.15 52.08
N LEU A 105 -14.45 -35.50 51.50
CA LEU A 105 -14.39 -34.91 50.16
C LEU A 105 -13.31 -33.82 50.08
N VAL A 106 -13.27 -32.92 51.06
CA VAL A 106 -12.27 -31.84 51.11
C VAL A 106 -10.84 -32.40 51.17
N GLU A 107 -10.60 -33.43 51.99
CA GLU A 107 -9.29 -34.08 52.04
C GLU A 107 -8.94 -34.79 50.72
N ALA A 108 -9.89 -35.52 50.12
CA ALA A 108 -9.70 -36.18 48.84
C ALA A 108 -9.49 -35.19 47.67
N ALA A 109 -10.02 -33.97 47.77
CA ALA A 109 -9.86 -32.92 46.77
C ALA A 109 -8.47 -32.27 46.78
N LYS A 110 -7.75 -32.25 47.91
CA LYS A 110 -6.41 -31.64 48.02
C LYS A 110 -5.41 -32.06 46.92
N PRO A 111 -5.19 -33.35 46.61
CA PRO A 111 -4.28 -33.74 45.53
C PRO A 111 -4.77 -33.31 44.15
N VAL A 112 -6.09 -33.29 43.93
CA VAL A 112 -6.70 -32.81 42.67
C VAL A 112 -6.50 -31.31 42.52
N ASP A 113 -6.73 -30.53 43.58
CA ASP A 113 -6.52 -29.08 43.58
C ASP A 113 -5.04 -28.73 43.42
N ALA A 114 -4.13 -29.46 44.06
CA ALA A 114 -2.69 -29.31 43.87
C ALA A 114 -2.26 -29.61 42.43
N ALA A 115 -2.77 -30.70 41.84
CA ALA A 115 -2.53 -31.04 40.44
C ALA A 115 -3.09 -29.97 39.49
N ARG A 116 -4.29 -29.46 39.77
CA ARG A 116 -4.93 -28.38 39.00
C ARG A 116 -4.13 -27.09 39.08
N ALA A 117 -3.64 -26.70 40.25
CA ALA A 117 -2.81 -25.52 40.43
C ALA A 117 -1.49 -25.63 39.64
N LYS A 118 -0.84 -26.80 39.68
CA LYS A 118 0.35 -27.09 38.89
C LYS A 118 0.05 -27.01 37.38
N PHE A 119 -1.03 -27.65 36.93
CA PHE A 119 -1.46 -27.58 35.53
C PHE A 119 -1.69 -26.15 35.07
N LEU A 120 -2.44 -25.33 35.84
CA LEU A 120 -2.70 -23.94 35.50
C LEU A 120 -1.42 -23.12 35.39
N THR A 121 -0.48 -23.33 36.31
CA THR A 121 0.82 -22.65 36.29
C THR A 121 1.62 -23.02 35.04
N THR A 122 1.77 -24.32 34.76
CA THR A 122 2.49 -24.81 33.57
C THR A 122 1.79 -24.39 32.28
N TRP A 123 0.46 -24.43 32.23
CA TRP A 123 -0.32 -24.01 31.07
C TRP A 123 -0.19 -22.52 30.79
N ASN A 124 -0.20 -21.68 31.82
CA ASN A 124 0.01 -20.24 31.68
C ASN A 124 1.45 -19.91 31.24
N GLN A 125 2.44 -20.63 31.78
CA GLN A 125 3.83 -20.50 31.33
C GLN A 125 3.96 -20.91 29.85
N HIS A 126 3.43 -22.06 29.48
CA HIS A 126 3.43 -22.54 28.09
C HIS A 126 2.80 -21.53 27.13
N LYS A 127 1.62 -20.96 27.48
CA LYS A 127 0.98 -19.92 26.67
C LYS A 127 1.86 -18.67 26.51
N THR A 128 2.55 -18.27 27.58
CA THR A 128 3.47 -17.12 27.57
C THR A 128 4.67 -17.39 26.67
N ASP A 129 5.31 -18.56 26.83
CA ASP A 129 6.47 -18.98 26.04
C ASP A 129 6.11 -19.15 24.57
N ALA A 130 4.94 -19.73 24.27
CA ALA A 130 4.43 -19.87 22.91
C ALA A 130 4.14 -18.52 22.25
N ALA A 131 3.54 -17.57 23.00
CA ALA A 131 3.33 -16.21 22.51
C ALA A 131 4.66 -15.49 22.24
N LEU A 132 5.64 -15.61 23.14
CA LEU A 132 6.96 -15.02 22.96
C LEU A 132 7.69 -15.63 21.76
N ALA A 133 7.70 -16.95 21.62
CA ALA A 133 8.29 -17.63 20.47
C ALA A 133 7.63 -17.21 19.15
N GLY A 134 6.30 -17.08 19.13
CA GLY A 134 5.55 -16.57 17.99
C GLY A 134 5.94 -15.12 17.64
N PHE A 135 6.11 -14.25 18.64
CA PHE A 135 6.58 -12.89 18.44
C PHE A 135 8.01 -12.85 17.87
N GLN A 136 8.93 -13.62 18.44
CA GLN A 136 10.33 -13.67 17.95
C GLN A 136 10.40 -14.20 16.51
N LYS A 137 9.59 -15.20 16.17
CA LYS A 137 9.50 -15.72 14.80
C LYS A 137 9.04 -14.64 13.82
N LYS A 138 7.95 -13.92 14.13
CA LYS A 138 7.47 -12.81 13.29
C LYS A 138 8.53 -11.73 13.10
N LYS A 139 9.23 -11.35 14.19
CA LYS A 139 10.32 -10.38 14.14
C LYS A 139 11.49 -10.84 13.26
N LEU A 140 11.83 -12.12 13.31
CA LEU A 140 12.86 -12.69 12.44
C LEU A 140 12.46 -12.63 10.96
N GLU A 141 11.21 -13.00 10.64
CA GLU A 141 10.66 -12.92 9.27
C GLU A 141 10.69 -11.48 8.74
N GLU A 142 10.33 -10.50 9.57
CA GLU A 142 10.41 -9.07 9.25
C GLU A 142 11.85 -8.62 8.96
N LEU A 143 12.80 -8.98 9.81
CA LEU A 143 14.22 -8.65 9.62
C LEU A 143 14.78 -9.28 8.34
N GLN A 144 14.39 -10.52 8.03
CA GLN A 144 14.77 -11.17 6.78
C GLN A 144 14.20 -10.45 5.56
N ALA A 145 12.93 -10.05 5.60
CA ALA A 145 12.30 -9.26 4.54
C ALA A 145 12.98 -7.89 4.35
N HIS A 146 13.37 -7.23 5.44
CA HIS A 146 14.16 -6.00 5.39
C HIS A 146 15.51 -6.18 4.70
N VAL A 147 16.26 -7.22 5.06
CA VAL A 147 17.56 -7.52 4.44
C VAL A 147 17.39 -7.83 2.95
N ALA A 148 16.36 -8.59 2.59
CA ALA A 148 16.03 -8.88 1.20
C ALA A 148 15.69 -7.61 0.40
N LEU A 149 14.87 -6.72 0.97
CA LEU A 149 14.52 -5.44 0.34
C LEU A 149 15.75 -4.54 0.15
N ASN A 150 16.61 -4.43 1.16
CA ASN A 150 17.85 -3.64 1.06
C ASN A 150 18.80 -4.21 -0.01
N THR A 151 18.89 -5.53 -0.12
CA THR A 151 19.65 -6.20 -1.18
C THR A 151 19.06 -5.91 -2.55
N ALA A 152 17.73 -5.98 -2.69
CA ALA A 152 17.04 -5.64 -3.93
C ALA A 152 17.25 -4.16 -4.32
N LEU A 153 17.22 -3.24 -3.35
CA LEU A 153 17.49 -1.82 -3.57
C LEU A 153 18.92 -1.58 -4.07
N ALA A 154 19.91 -2.23 -3.45
CA ALA A 154 21.31 -2.13 -3.90
C ALA A 154 21.48 -2.67 -5.33
N ASN A 155 20.86 -3.81 -5.64
CA ASN A 155 20.89 -4.41 -6.98
C ASN A 155 20.19 -3.51 -8.02
N ALA A 156 19.05 -2.93 -7.68
CA ALA A 156 18.34 -2.00 -8.56
C ALA A 156 19.15 -0.73 -8.83
N ALA A 157 19.78 -0.16 -7.80
CA ALA A 157 20.66 1.00 -7.96
C ALA A 157 21.85 0.68 -8.87
N ALA A 158 22.50 -0.48 -8.69
CA ALA A 158 23.61 -0.92 -9.54
C ALA A 158 23.18 -1.16 -11.00
N ALA A 159 22.04 -1.82 -11.21
CA ALA A 159 21.50 -2.07 -12.54
C ALA A 159 21.11 -0.76 -13.26
N GLN A 160 20.49 0.18 -12.54
CA GLN A 160 20.16 1.50 -13.07
C GLN A 160 21.42 2.30 -13.43
N ALA A 161 22.44 2.27 -12.58
CA ALA A 161 23.72 2.96 -12.83
C ALA A 161 24.48 2.40 -14.04
N ALA A 162 24.25 1.14 -14.42
CA ALA A 162 24.88 0.51 -15.59
C ALA A 162 24.30 0.98 -16.94
N ILE A 163 23.11 1.60 -16.96
CA ILE A 163 22.43 2.01 -18.20
C ILE A 163 23.21 3.10 -18.93
N GLU A 164 23.63 4.16 -18.24
CA GLU A 164 24.30 5.30 -18.87
C GLU A 164 25.69 4.92 -19.46
N PRO A 165 26.54 4.14 -18.77
CA PRO A 165 27.76 3.58 -19.38
C PRO A 165 27.47 2.75 -20.63
N ALA A 166 26.42 1.92 -20.63
CA ALA A 166 26.07 1.09 -21.79
C ALA A 166 25.62 1.96 -22.99
N LYS A 167 24.81 2.99 -22.74
CA LYS A 167 24.43 3.98 -23.76
C LYS A 167 25.65 4.73 -24.29
N GLY A 168 26.59 5.11 -23.42
CA GLY A 168 27.85 5.74 -23.82
C GLY A 168 28.68 4.85 -24.76
N GLN A 169 28.76 3.55 -24.49
CA GLN A 169 29.44 2.59 -25.37
C GLN A 169 28.73 2.44 -26.73
N LEU A 170 27.40 2.45 -26.76
CA LEU A 170 26.63 2.44 -28.01
C LEU A 170 26.89 3.72 -28.82
N ALA A 171 26.84 4.89 -28.18
CA ALA A 171 27.12 6.16 -28.84
C ALA A 171 28.54 6.20 -29.44
N ALA A 172 29.54 5.70 -28.70
CA ALA A 172 30.91 5.58 -29.21
C ALA A 172 31.00 4.62 -30.42
N ALA A 173 30.28 3.49 -30.39
CA ALA A 173 30.23 2.56 -31.51
C ALA A 173 29.55 3.17 -32.76
N MET A 174 28.49 3.95 -32.58
CA MET A 174 27.81 4.65 -33.67
C MET A 174 28.73 5.72 -34.29
N LEU A 175 29.43 6.51 -33.47
CA LEU A 175 30.43 7.46 -33.96
C LEU A 175 31.56 6.78 -34.74
N ALA A 176 32.00 5.60 -34.29
CA ALA A 176 33.03 4.81 -34.98
C ALA A 176 32.56 4.32 -36.36
N VAL A 177 31.26 4.05 -36.55
CA VAL A 177 30.66 3.74 -37.86
C VAL A 177 30.64 4.98 -38.75
N GLU A 178 30.22 6.14 -38.23
CA GLU A 178 30.22 7.39 -38.99
C GLU A 178 31.62 7.76 -39.50
N GLN A 179 32.64 7.64 -38.64
CA GLN A 179 34.03 7.87 -39.02
C GLN A 179 34.51 6.89 -40.11
N GLN A 180 34.14 5.61 -40.00
CA GLN A 180 34.52 4.61 -40.99
C GLN A 180 33.81 4.84 -42.33
N GLN A 181 32.56 5.30 -42.31
CA GLN A 181 31.82 5.68 -43.52
C GLN A 181 32.52 6.81 -44.28
N VAL A 182 33.05 7.81 -43.57
CA VAL A 182 33.85 8.89 -44.19
C VAL A 182 35.10 8.34 -44.89
N GLU A 183 35.81 7.41 -44.25
CA GLU A 183 37.00 6.79 -44.85
C GLU A 183 36.66 5.94 -46.09
N VAL A 184 35.57 5.15 -46.04
CA VAL A 184 35.08 4.41 -47.22
C VAL A 184 34.75 5.35 -48.37
N THR A 185 34.07 6.47 -48.10
CA THR A 185 33.76 7.48 -49.12
C THR A 185 35.02 8.09 -49.73
N LYS A 186 36.01 8.43 -48.90
CA LYS A 186 37.32 8.96 -49.34
C LYS A 186 38.07 7.96 -50.23
N GLN A 187 38.16 6.71 -49.83
CA GLN A 187 38.84 5.67 -50.62
C GLN A 187 38.10 5.36 -51.93
N THR A 188 36.77 5.37 -51.91
CA THR A 188 35.94 5.23 -53.12
C THR A 188 36.26 6.34 -54.12
N ALA A 189 36.37 7.59 -53.67
CA ALA A 189 36.75 8.71 -54.54
C ALA A 189 38.17 8.55 -55.10
N ALA A 190 39.14 8.11 -54.28
CA ALA A 190 40.52 7.88 -54.72
C ALA A 190 40.62 6.76 -55.77
N VAL A 191 39.87 5.67 -55.61
CA VAL A 191 39.78 4.61 -56.62
C VAL A 191 39.20 5.15 -57.92
N ALA A 192 38.13 5.96 -57.86
CA ALA A 192 37.51 6.54 -59.05
C ALA A 192 38.45 7.51 -59.80
N GLU A 193 39.25 8.31 -59.10
CA GLU A 193 40.27 9.14 -59.73
C GLU A 193 41.39 8.31 -60.37
N MET A 194 41.87 7.27 -59.68
CA MET A 194 42.94 6.43 -60.20
C MET A 194 42.49 5.57 -61.39
N ASP A 195 41.23 5.12 -61.42
CA ASP A 195 40.63 4.47 -62.59
C ASP A 195 40.62 5.43 -63.79
N LYS A 196 40.28 6.71 -63.61
CA LYS A 196 40.38 7.73 -64.68
C LYS A 196 41.82 7.90 -65.17
N ALA A 197 42.79 7.94 -64.25
CA ALA A 197 44.21 8.03 -64.61
C ALA A 197 44.69 6.82 -65.40
N LEU A 198 44.21 5.61 -65.07
CA LEU A 198 44.54 4.39 -65.80
C LEU A 198 43.97 4.42 -67.22
N VAL A 199 42.71 4.87 -67.38
CA VAL A 199 42.09 5.04 -68.70
C VAL A 199 42.92 5.99 -69.57
N GLU A 200 43.34 7.13 -69.04
CA GLU A 200 44.18 8.09 -69.78
C GLU A 200 45.57 7.53 -70.09
N ALA A 201 46.23 6.85 -69.14
CA ALA A 201 47.53 6.24 -69.36
C ALA A 201 47.48 5.14 -70.42
N THR A 202 46.40 4.33 -70.44
CA THR A 202 46.17 3.28 -71.44
C THR A 202 45.93 3.89 -72.82
N LYS A 203 45.13 4.95 -72.91
CA LYS A 203 44.93 5.70 -74.16
C LYS A 203 46.24 6.22 -74.74
N LEU A 204 47.09 6.86 -73.92
CA LEU A 204 48.40 7.35 -74.36
C LEU A 204 49.35 6.23 -74.80
N LEU A 205 49.27 5.07 -74.15
CA LEU A 205 50.02 3.88 -74.57
C LEU A 205 49.54 3.38 -75.93
N ASP A 206 48.23 3.28 -76.16
CA ASP A 206 47.64 2.83 -77.42
C ASP A 206 48.00 3.78 -78.58
N GLU A 207 47.95 5.09 -78.35
CA GLU A 207 48.40 6.10 -79.32
C GLU A 207 49.89 5.92 -79.65
N SER A 208 50.75 5.76 -78.63
CA SER A 208 52.19 5.56 -78.83
C SER A 208 52.52 4.25 -79.55
N LYS A 209 51.78 3.17 -79.24
CA LYS A 209 51.92 1.87 -79.88
C LYS A 209 51.50 1.93 -81.35
N THR A 210 50.42 2.65 -81.65
CA THR A 210 49.95 2.89 -83.02
C THR A 210 51.01 3.65 -83.83
N ALA A 211 51.56 4.73 -83.27
CA ALA A 211 52.60 5.53 -83.92
C ALA A 211 53.89 4.73 -84.17
N PHE A 212 54.34 3.96 -83.18
CA PHE A 212 55.50 3.08 -83.31
C PHE A 212 55.28 2.01 -84.40
N THR A 213 54.14 1.30 -84.36
CA THR A 213 53.82 0.24 -85.34
C THR A 213 53.77 0.79 -86.76
N ALA A 214 53.14 1.96 -86.96
CA ALA A 214 53.10 2.63 -88.26
C ALA A 214 54.50 2.98 -88.77
N LYS A 215 55.37 3.54 -87.90
CA LYS A 215 56.73 3.92 -88.28
C LYS A 215 57.62 2.70 -88.54
N GLN A 216 57.49 1.65 -87.73
CA GLN A 216 58.20 0.39 -87.90
C GLN A 216 57.84 -0.26 -89.24
N GLY A 217 56.57 -0.22 -89.66
CA GLY A 217 56.14 -0.70 -90.98
C GLY A 217 56.78 0.08 -92.14
N VAL A 218 56.94 1.39 -92.02
CA VAL A 218 57.68 2.21 -93.01
C VAL A 218 59.16 1.83 -93.04
N VAL A 219 59.81 1.69 -91.88
CA VAL A 219 61.21 1.26 -91.78
C VAL A 219 61.40 -0.13 -92.42
N GLN A 220 60.54 -1.10 -92.11
CA GLN A 220 60.57 -2.43 -92.73
C GLN A 220 60.43 -2.37 -94.25
N SER A 221 59.50 -1.56 -94.76
CA SER A 221 59.31 -1.38 -96.21
C SER A 221 60.58 -0.82 -96.88
N VAL A 222 61.26 0.13 -96.23
CA VAL A 222 62.53 0.68 -96.73
C VAL A 222 63.68 -0.34 -96.63
N VAL A 223 63.75 -1.13 -95.55
CA VAL A 223 64.73 -2.23 -95.40
C VAL A 223 64.52 -3.29 -96.48
N GLU A 224 63.29 -3.71 -96.74
CA GLU A 224 62.96 -4.64 -97.81
C GLU A 224 63.28 -4.08 -99.19
N ALA A 225 63.02 -2.79 -99.42
CA ALA A 225 63.40 -2.12 -100.66
C ALA A 225 64.94 -2.13 -100.83
N ILE A 226 65.70 -1.75 -99.80
CA ILE A 226 67.17 -1.80 -99.81
C ILE A 226 67.64 -3.23 -100.12
N ALA A 227 67.12 -4.25 -99.43
CA ALA A 227 67.52 -5.64 -99.62
C ALA A 227 67.22 -6.15 -101.04
N LYS A 228 66.04 -5.82 -101.59
CA LYS A 228 65.67 -6.18 -102.97
C LYS A 228 66.53 -5.43 -104.00
N THR A 229 66.83 -4.16 -103.79
CA THR A 229 67.70 -3.38 -104.69
C THR A 229 69.16 -3.84 -104.61
N ASP A 230 69.67 -4.15 -103.41
CA ASP A 230 71.00 -4.75 -103.20
C ASP A 230 71.09 -6.12 -103.90
N ALA A 231 70.02 -6.93 -103.89
CA ALA A 231 69.96 -8.20 -104.62
C ALA A 231 69.94 -8.03 -106.16
N VAL A 232 69.42 -6.91 -106.69
CA VAL A 232 69.50 -6.56 -108.11
C VAL A 232 70.92 -6.09 -108.47
N LEU A 233 71.55 -5.26 -107.62
CA LEU A 233 72.94 -4.82 -107.80
C LEU A 233 73.93 -5.99 -107.81
N ALA A 234 73.68 -7.05 -107.01
CA ALA A 234 74.47 -8.28 -107.03
C ALA A 234 74.41 -9.06 -108.36
N LYS A 235 73.34 -8.87 -109.16
CA LYS A 235 73.19 -9.47 -110.50
C LYS A 235 73.71 -8.59 -111.63
N LEU A 236 73.95 -7.31 -111.37
CA LEU A 236 74.46 -6.30 -112.31
C LEU A 236 75.58 -5.46 -111.65
N PRO A 237 76.76 -6.06 -111.40
CA PRO A 237 77.85 -5.37 -110.71
C PRO A 237 78.43 -4.23 -111.56
N GLY A 238 78.47 -3.01 -111.01
CA GLY A 238 79.06 -1.83 -111.66
C GLY A 238 78.05 -0.82 -112.23
N ASP A 239 76.74 -1.05 -112.06
CA ASP A 239 75.70 -0.09 -112.46
C ASP A 239 75.68 1.15 -111.52
N ALA A 240 76.04 2.30 -112.07
CA ALA A 240 76.16 3.56 -111.33
C ALA A 240 74.81 4.10 -110.84
N GLU A 241 73.71 3.83 -111.53
CA GLU A 241 72.38 4.31 -111.15
C GLU A 241 71.79 3.48 -110.01
N ILE A 242 71.90 2.15 -110.06
CA ILE A 242 71.43 1.26 -109.00
C ILE A 242 72.24 1.46 -107.71
N THR A 243 73.56 1.69 -107.84
CA THR A 243 74.43 2.04 -106.70
C THR A 243 73.97 3.34 -106.01
N LEU A 244 73.59 4.34 -106.79
CA LEU A 244 73.11 5.63 -106.27
C LEU A 244 71.71 5.53 -105.62
N VAL A 245 70.84 4.66 -106.15
CA VAL A 245 69.52 4.36 -105.55
C VAL A 245 69.68 3.67 -104.19
N VAL A 246 70.56 2.68 -104.07
CA VAL A 246 70.88 2.03 -102.79
C VAL A 246 71.43 3.03 -101.78
N ALA A 247 72.35 3.90 -102.19
CA ALA A 247 72.93 4.93 -101.31
C ALA A 247 71.87 5.90 -100.79
N LYS A 248 70.97 6.39 -101.65
CA LYS A 248 69.86 7.28 -101.25
C LYS A 248 68.83 6.59 -100.36
N LEU A 249 68.55 5.31 -100.58
CA LEU A 249 67.67 4.52 -99.70
C LEU A 249 68.31 4.33 -98.32
N LYS A 250 69.62 4.06 -98.25
CA LYS A 250 70.37 3.96 -96.99
C LYS A 250 70.42 5.30 -96.24
N GLU A 251 70.61 6.41 -96.96
CA GLU A 251 70.57 7.77 -96.39
C GLU A 251 69.19 8.14 -95.84
N LYS A 252 68.11 7.70 -96.49
CA LYS A 252 66.73 7.87 -95.99
C LYS A 252 66.36 6.90 -94.86
N HIS A 253 66.98 5.72 -94.81
CA HIS A 253 66.74 4.73 -93.77
C HIS A 253 67.26 5.19 -92.41
N GLU A 254 68.45 5.80 -92.35
CA GLU A 254 69.08 6.20 -91.09
C GLU A 254 68.22 7.13 -90.20
N PRO A 255 67.63 8.23 -90.69
CA PRO A 255 66.75 9.07 -89.88
C PRO A 255 65.45 8.37 -89.50
N LEU A 256 64.86 7.56 -90.38
CA LEU A 256 63.64 6.79 -90.10
C LEU A 256 63.87 5.73 -89.00
N ALA A 257 65.04 5.08 -89.01
CA ALA A 257 65.44 4.11 -87.99
C ALA A 257 65.65 4.78 -86.63
N LYS A 258 66.28 5.97 -86.58
CA LYS A 258 66.43 6.75 -85.35
C LYS A 258 65.08 7.21 -84.78
N GLU A 259 64.15 7.65 -85.64
CA GLU A 259 62.79 8.01 -85.22
C GLU A 259 62.02 6.79 -84.68
N ALA A 260 62.16 5.62 -85.29
CA ALA A 260 61.53 4.38 -84.80
C ALA A 260 62.05 3.99 -83.41
N VAL A 261 63.36 4.08 -83.15
CA VAL A 261 63.95 3.85 -81.81
C VAL A 261 63.42 4.84 -80.78
N THR A 262 63.23 6.11 -81.18
CA THR A 262 62.68 7.14 -80.29
C THR A 262 61.22 6.85 -79.93
N LEU A 263 60.42 6.40 -80.90
CA LEU A 263 59.03 5.97 -80.67
C LEU A 263 58.94 4.67 -79.85
N GLU A 264 59.89 3.75 -80.00
CA GLU A 264 60.01 2.55 -79.17
C GLU A 264 60.27 2.91 -77.70
N GLN A 265 61.21 3.81 -77.45
CA GLN A 265 61.49 4.33 -76.11
C GLN A 265 60.28 5.06 -75.51
N ALA A 266 59.58 5.88 -76.32
CA ALA A 266 58.36 6.55 -75.88
C ALA A 266 57.25 5.55 -75.52
N MET A 267 57.04 4.51 -76.34
CA MET A 267 56.08 3.43 -76.07
C MET A 267 56.44 2.69 -74.78
N ALA A 268 57.71 2.31 -74.60
CA ALA A 268 58.18 1.63 -73.39
C ALA A 268 57.96 2.49 -72.13
N ALA A 269 58.19 3.81 -72.21
CA ALA A 269 57.91 4.74 -71.12
C ALA A 269 56.42 4.84 -70.79
N LYS A 270 55.54 4.86 -71.81
CA LYS A 270 54.08 4.85 -71.61
C LYS A 270 53.57 3.51 -71.05
N ASP A 271 54.16 2.38 -71.43
CA ASP A 271 53.83 1.06 -70.87
C ASP A 271 54.22 0.98 -69.39
N ALA A 272 55.42 1.46 -69.05
CA ALA A 272 55.85 1.55 -67.66
C ALA A 272 54.92 2.46 -66.82
N ALA A 273 54.52 3.62 -67.36
CA ALA A 273 53.59 4.53 -66.69
C ALA A 273 52.20 3.89 -66.48
N ALA A 274 51.66 3.20 -67.48
CA ALA A 274 50.37 2.50 -67.36
C ALA A 274 50.43 1.38 -66.31
N LYS A 275 51.54 0.62 -66.24
CA LYS A 275 51.76 -0.41 -65.22
C LYS A 275 51.87 0.17 -63.80
N ASP A 276 52.56 1.30 -63.63
CA ASP A 276 52.65 1.99 -62.33
C ASP A 276 51.27 2.45 -61.83
N VAL A 277 50.47 3.07 -62.72
CA VAL A 277 49.10 3.49 -62.39
C VAL A 277 48.22 2.27 -62.08
N ALA A 278 48.32 1.19 -62.83
CA ALA A 278 47.59 -0.05 -62.57
C ALA A 278 47.96 -0.67 -61.21
N GLY A 279 49.25 -0.64 -60.83
CA GLY A 279 49.72 -1.10 -59.53
C GLY A 279 49.15 -0.26 -58.37
N LYS A 280 49.17 1.08 -58.51
CA LYS A 280 48.59 2.01 -57.52
C LYS A 280 47.09 1.82 -57.37
N LEU A 281 46.37 1.62 -58.49
CA LEU A 281 44.95 1.33 -58.48
C LEU A 281 44.64 0.01 -57.75
N ALA A 282 45.41 -1.04 -58.00
CA ALA A 282 45.23 -2.32 -57.33
C ALA A 282 45.41 -2.18 -55.80
N ALA A 283 46.43 -1.43 -55.35
CA ALA A 283 46.64 -1.13 -53.95
C ALA A 283 45.46 -0.34 -53.32
N LEU A 284 44.95 0.68 -54.02
CA LEU A 284 43.78 1.44 -53.57
C LEU A 284 42.51 0.58 -53.48
N LYS A 285 42.28 -0.31 -54.46
CA LYS A 285 41.16 -1.26 -54.44
C LYS A 285 41.27 -2.21 -53.26
N GLN A 286 42.47 -2.66 -52.91
CA GLN A 286 42.70 -3.50 -51.73
C GLN A 286 42.40 -2.74 -50.42
N THR A 287 42.82 -1.47 -50.32
CA THR A 287 42.48 -0.65 -49.15
C THR A 287 40.98 -0.42 -49.02
N LEU A 288 40.27 -0.19 -50.13
CA LEU A 288 38.81 -0.01 -50.14
C LEU A 288 38.07 -1.25 -49.66
N VAL A 289 38.51 -2.44 -50.07
CA VAL A 289 37.95 -3.70 -49.57
C VAL A 289 38.15 -3.80 -48.06
N ALA A 290 39.36 -3.54 -47.56
CA ALA A 290 39.63 -3.56 -46.12
C ALA A 290 38.77 -2.56 -45.34
N ALA A 291 38.61 -1.34 -45.85
CA ALA A 291 37.77 -0.31 -45.21
C ALA A 291 36.28 -0.70 -45.20
N THR A 292 35.79 -1.35 -46.25
CA THR A 292 34.40 -1.85 -46.34
C THR A 292 34.15 -3.03 -45.39
N THR A 293 35.14 -3.94 -45.26
CA THR A 293 35.08 -5.03 -44.27
C THR A 293 35.02 -4.47 -42.85
N GLU A 294 35.88 -3.51 -42.52
CA GLU A 294 35.90 -2.85 -41.21
C GLU A 294 34.56 -2.14 -40.93
N MET A 295 33.94 -1.51 -41.92
CA MET A 295 32.59 -0.93 -41.80
C MET A 295 31.57 -1.98 -41.37
N THR A 296 31.60 -3.15 -41.98
CA THR A 296 30.69 -4.27 -41.63
C THR A 296 30.92 -4.72 -40.19
N THR A 297 32.16 -4.86 -39.76
CA THR A 297 32.52 -5.21 -38.38
C THR A 297 32.02 -4.18 -37.37
N ARG A 298 32.17 -2.88 -37.67
CA ARG A 298 31.67 -1.81 -36.80
C ARG A 298 30.15 -1.78 -36.74
N GLN A 299 29.47 -2.03 -37.85
CA GLN A 299 28.01 -2.12 -37.88
C GLN A 299 27.49 -3.29 -37.02
N GLN A 300 28.19 -4.44 -37.04
CA GLN A 300 27.89 -5.57 -36.15
C GLN A 300 28.13 -5.22 -34.67
N ALA A 301 29.19 -4.45 -34.37
CA ALA A 301 29.47 -3.97 -33.02
C ALA A 301 28.35 -3.05 -32.50
N VAL A 302 27.80 -2.17 -33.34
CA VAL A 302 26.62 -1.35 -32.99
C VAL A 302 25.43 -2.25 -32.63
N THR A 303 25.11 -3.24 -33.45
CA THR A 303 24.02 -4.19 -33.16
C THR A 303 24.23 -4.91 -31.82
N ALA A 304 25.45 -5.39 -31.55
CA ALA A 304 25.79 -6.04 -30.29
C ALA A 304 25.64 -5.10 -29.08
N LYS A 305 26.07 -3.83 -29.21
CA LYS A 305 25.93 -2.81 -28.16
C LYS A 305 24.48 -2.40 -27.93
N THR A 306 23.67 -2.30 -28.98
CA THR A 306 22.22 -2.08 -28.87
C THR A 306 21.56 -3.20 -28.07
N ASN A 307 21.89 -4.47 -28.37
CA ASN A 307 21.38 -5.60 -27.61
C ASN A 307 21.82 -5.57 -26.14
N SER A 308 23.07 -5.19 -25.87
CA SER A 308 23.60 -5.03 -24.51
C SER A 308 22.87 -3.93 -23.72
N VAL A 309 22.56 -2.79 -24.36
CA VAL A 309 21.75 -1.72 -23.73
C VAL A 309 20.35 -2.25 -23.38
N ASN A 310 19.70 -2.93 -24.32
CA ASN A 310 18.36 -3.49 -24.09
C ASN A 310 18.35 -4.51 -22.94
N GLN A 311 19.36 -5.38 -22.87
CA GLN A 311 19.52 -6.33 -21.77
C GLN A 311 19.74 -5.63 -20.43
N THR A 312 20.53 -4.55 -20.41
CA THR A 312 20.79 -3.76 -19.19
C THR A 312 19.52 -3.08 -18.69
N ILE A 313 18.72 -2.52 -19.60
CA ILE A 313 17.41 -1.93 -19.28
C ILE A 313 16.46 -3.00 -18.71
N ALA A 314 16.38 -4.17 -19.35
CA ALA A 314 15.54 -5.28 -18.88
C ALA A 314 15.97 -5.78 -17.48
N ALA A 315 17.27 -5.83 -17.20
CA ALA A 315 17.80 -6.18 -15.88
C ALA A 315 17.43 -5.12 -14.81
N ALA A 316 17.50 -3.84 -15.16
CA ALA A 316 17.05 -2.75 -14.28
C ALA A 316 15.55 -2.84 -13.98
N GLN A 317 14.71 -3.13 -14.98
CA GLN A 317 13.27 -3.34 -14.78
C GLN A 317 12.98 -4.53 -13.87
N THR A 318 13.69 -5.65 -14.06
CA THR A 318 13.53 -6.87 -13.26
C THR A 318 13.90 -6.62 -11.80
N THR A 319 15.02 -5.95 -11.54
CA THR A 319 15.44 -5.61 -10.18
C THR A 319 14.49 -4.60 -9.53
N GLN A 320 13.95 -3.65 -10.28
CA GLN A 320 12.93 -2.72 -9.78
C GLN A 320 11.63 -3.44 -9.40
N ALA A 321 11.20 -4.46 -10.17
CA ALA A 321 10.05 -5.28 -9.82
C ALA A 321 10.28 -6.07 -8.51
N ALA A 322 11.50 -6.55 -8.28
CA ALA A 322 11.86 -7.19 -7.01
C ALA A 322 11.79 -6.22 -5.83
N VAL A 323 12.20 -4.95 -6.00
CA VAL A 323 12.02 -3.89 -4.98
C VAL A 323 10.53 -3.68 -4.69
N ALA A 324 9.69 -3.58 -5.72
CA ALA A 324 8.25 -3.40 -5.53
C ALA A 324 7.63 -4.57 -4.75
N SER A 325 7.97 -5.80 -5.11
CA SER A 325 7.53 -7.00 -4.39
C SER A 325 7.99 -7.01 -2.92
N GLY A 326 9.26 -6.69 -2.66
CA GLY A 326 9.81 -6.62 -1.31
C GLY A 326 9.13 -5.56 -0.44
N ARG A 327 8.73 -4.41 -1.03
CA ARG A 327 7.95 -3.39 -0.31
C ARG A 327 6.56 -3.89 0.07
N VAL A 328 5.87 -4.59 -0.83
CA VAL A 328 4.56 -5.18 -0.56
C VAL A 328 4.65 -6.21 0.56
N GLN A 329 5.61 -7.12 0.48
CA GLN A 329 5.83 -8.14 1.51
C GLN A 329 6.09 -7.51 2.88
N LEU A 330 6.95 -6.48 2.95
CA LEU A 330 7.26 -5.82 4.22
C LEU A 330 6.04 -5.08 4.79
N ALA A 331 5.29 -4.38 3.93
CA ALA A 331 4.04 -3.72 4.33
C ALA A 331 3.01 -4.73 4.87
N GLU A 332 2.90 -5.91 4.26
CA GLU A 332 2.02 -6.99 4.72
C GLU A 332 2.46 -7.55 6.08
N LEU A 333 3.76 -7.79 6.27
CA LEU A 333 4.31 -8.24 7.56
C LEU A 333 4.03 -7.23 8.68
N TRP A 334 4.28 -5.94 8.42
CA TRP A 334 3.97 -4.86 9.36
C TRP A 334 2.48 -4.73 9.64
N THR A 335 1.65 -4.92 8.62
CA THR A 335 0.19 -4.94 8.75
C THR A 335 -0.28 -6.08 9.66
N ASN A 336 0.20 -7.29 9.40
CA ASN A 336 -0.13 -8.49 10.19
C ASN A 336 0.43 -8.45 11.62
N ALA A 337 1.50 -7.68 11.83
CA ALA A 337 2.06 -7.39 13.14
C ALA A 337 1.38 -6.20 13.85
N ALA A 338 0.39 -5.56 13.22
CA ALA A 338 -0.23 -4.31 13.67
C ALA A 338 0.76 -3.15 13.92
N GLY A 339 1.93 -3.20 13.30
CA GLY A 339 2.92 -2.12 13.31
C GLY A 339 2.54 -0.97 12.37
N VAL A 340 1.82 -1.28 11.29
CA VAL A 340 1.20 -0.31 10.37
C VAL A 340 -0.24 -0.75 10.13
N ARG A 341 -1.17 0.18 9.93
CA ARG A 341 -2.56 -0.15 9.59
C ARG A 341 -2.63 -0.60 8.12
N PRO A 342 -3.40 -1.64 7.76
CA PRO A 342 -3.66 -1.93 6.35
C PRO A 342 -4.29 -0.71 5.68
N LEU A 343 -4.02 -0.52 4.39
CA LEU A 343 -4.71 0.48 3.58
C LEU A 343 -6.21 0.15 3.60
N LYS A 344 -6.97 0.85 4.45
CA LYS A 344 -8.40 0.63 4.67
C LYS A 344 -9.09 1.97 4.48
N GLN A 345 -10.08 2.01 3.59
CA GLN A 345 -10.88 3.21 3.39
C GLN A 345 -11.52 3.66 4.71
N LEU A 346 -11.74 4.96 4.83
CA LEU A 346 -12.61 5.49 5.87
C LEU A 346 -14.02 4.89 5.73
N SER A 347 -14.67 4.61 6.86
CA SER A 347 -16.11 4.32 6.84
C SER A 347 -16.87 5.51 6.25
N PRO A 348 -18.09 5.33 5.74
CA PRO A 348 -18.88 6.45 5.21
C PRO A 348 -19.05 7.60 6.20
N GLU A 349 -19.25 7.29 7.48
CA GLU A 349 -19.34 8.29 8.56
C GLU A 349 -18.00 8.97 8.82
N GLN A 350 -16.91 8.19 8.84
CA GLN A 350 -15.56 8.75 9.00
C GLN A 350 -15.22 9.69 7.84
N LEU A 351 -15.54 9.30 6.60
CA LEU A 351 -15.32 10.11 5.40
C LEU A 351 -16.13 11.41 5.45
N ALA A 352 -17.38 11.36 5.88
CA ALA A 352 -18.21 12.54 6.06
C ALA A 352 -17.61 13.51 7.09
N TRP A 353 -17.24 12.99 8.27
CA TRP A 353 -16.66 13.79 9.35
C TRP A 353 -15.29 14.35 8.99
N ALA A 354 -14.43 13.56 8.36
CA ALA A 354 -13.14 14.00 7.86
C ALA A 354 -13.33 15.13 6.84
N ALA A 355 -14.22 14.97 5.85
CA ALA A 355 -14.47 16.00 4.84
C ALA A 355 -15.01 17.30 5.46
N MET A 356 -15.96 17.22 6.39
CA MET A 356 -16.49 18.40 7.08
C MET A 356 -15.44 19.10 7.96
N GLN A 357 -14.55 18.33 8.61
CA GLN A 357 -13.49 18.87 9.45
C GLN A 357 -12.36 19.49 8.60
N ALA A 358 -11.92 18.82 7.54
CA ALA A 358 -10.88 19.28 6.63
C ALA A 358 -11.27 20.58 5.91
N THR A 359 -12.52 20.69 5.47
CA THR A 359 -13.04 21.92 4.84
C THR A 359 -13.36 23.03 5.83
N GLY A 360 -13.35 22.75 7.14
CA GLY A 360 -13.65 23.73 8.19
C GLY A 360 -15.14 24.05 8.34
N VAL A 361 -16.05 23.19 7.84
CA VAL A 361 -17.51 23.40 7.93
C VAL A 361 -18.03 23.15 9.34
N VAL A 362 -17.30 22.38 10.16
CA VAL A 362 -17.62 22.16 11.58
C VAL A 362 -17.28 23.38 12.44
N GLU A 363 -16.30 24.20 12.04
CA GLU A 363 -15.77 25.29 12.88
C GLU A 363 -16.83 26.32 13.31
N PRO A 364 -17.72 26.82 12.43
CA PRO A 364 -18.77 27.76 12.83
C PRO A 364 -19.81 27.16 13.78
N GLN A 365 -19.94 25.83 13.82
CA GLN A 365 -20.91 25.14 14.67
C GLN A 365 -20.44 25.02 16.12
N ARG A 366 -19.13 25.08 16.36
CA ARG A 366 -18.56 25.00 17.72
C ARG A 366 -19.07 26.10 18.65
N PRO A 367 -18.98 27.41 18.30
CA PRO A 367 -19.51 28.46 19.17
C PRO A 367 -21.04 28.43 19.29
N ALA A 368 -21.76 28.03 18.23
CA ALA A 368 -23.22 27.90 18.27
C ALA A 368 -23.67 26.78 19.23
N ALA A 369 -23.03 25.62 19.18
CA ALA A 369 -23.28 24.51 20.10
C ALA A 369 -22.90 24.86 21.54
N ASP A 370 -21.76 25.55 21.74
CA ASP A 370 -21.36 26.02 23.05
C ASP A 370 -22.38 27.01 23.66
N ALA A 371 -22.90 27.93 22.85
CA ALA A 371 -23.95 28.87 23.26
C ALA A 371 -25.28 28.16 23.60
N GLU A 372 -25.62 27.08 22.89
CA GLU A 372 -26.81 26.28 23.20
C GLU A 372 -26.65 25.52 24.52
N ILE A 373 -25.49 24.87 24.73
CA ILE A 373 -25.19 24.19 25.98
C ILE A 373 -25.11 25.16 27.15
N GLU A 374 -24.62 26.39 26.94
CA GLU A 374 -24.55 27.42 27.99
C GLU A 374 -25.92 27.72 28.62
N LYS A 375 -27.02 27.59 27.87
CA LYS A 375 -28.39 27.79 28.39
C LYS A 375 -28.81 26.75 29.43
N THR A 376 -28.22 25.54 29.38
CA THR A 376 -28.60 24.40 30.25
C THR A 376 -27.51 24.02 31.25
N VAL A 377 -26.24 24.19 30.87
CA VAL A 377 -25.06 23.94 31.69
C VAL A 377 -24.08 25.11 31.52
N PRO A 378 -24.25 26.19 32.31
CA PRO A 378 -23.36 27.34 32.25
C PRO A 378 -21.91 26.99 32.58
N LYS A 379 -20.92 27.60 31.92
CA LYS A 379 -19.49 27.35 32.22
C LYS A 379 -19.16 27.61 33.69
N ALA A 380 -19.75 28.67 34.25
CA ALA A 380 -19.53 29.05 35.65
C ALA A 380 -20.01 27.98 36.65
N SER A 381 -21.02 27.16 36.30
CA SER A 381 -21.56 26.15 37.23
C SER A 381 -20.69 24.90 37.33
N VAL A 382 -19.83 24.63 36.34
CA VAL A 382 -18.96 23.44 36.28
C VAL A 382 -17.47 23.75 36.46
N ALA A 383 -17.08 25.04 36.50
CA ALA A 383 -15.68 25.48 36.44
C ALA A 383 -14.77 24.92 37.55
N ASN A 384 -15.33 24.56 38.70
CA ASN A 384 -14.56 24.10 39.87
C ASN A 384 -14.36 22.57 39.93
N ASP A 385 -14.98 21.81 39.02
CA ASP A 385 -14.87 20.34 38.96
C ASP A 385 -14.40 19.89 37.56
N PRO A 386 -13.15 19.42 37.42
CA PRO A 386 -12.62 18.93 36.15
C PRO A 386 -13.45 17.84 35.47
N ALA A 387 -14.12 16.97 36.25
CA ALA A 387 -14.99 15.94 35.68
C ALA A 387 -16.26 16.55 35.05
N GLN A 388 -16.81 17.60 35.65
CA GLN A 388 -17.98 18.29 35.13
C GLN A 388 -17.64 19.19 33.94
N VAL A 389 -16.46 19.80 33.91
CA VAL A 389 -15.93 20.50 32.72
C VAL A 389 -15.88 19.55 31.53
N LYS A 390 -15.27 18.36 31.71
CA LYS A 390 -15.18 17.35 30.65
C LYS A 390 -16.55 16.82 30.22
N ALA A 391 -17.48 16.65 31.17
CA ALA A 391 -18.85 16.27 30.85
C ALA A 391 -19.59 17.34 30.03
N ARG A 392 -19.33 18.63 30.29
CA ARG A 392 -19.86 19.73 29.48
C ARG A 392 -19.25 19.75 28.09
N GLU A 393 -17.94 19.55 27.95
CA GLU A 393 -17.27 19.42 26.64
C GLU A 393 -17.87 18.29 25.80
N PHE A 394 -18.15 17.14 26.43
CA PHE A 394 -18.83 16.03 25.76
C PHE A 394 -20.24 16.42 25.30
N LYS A 395 -21.00 17.19 26.08
CA LYS A 395 -22.32 17.70 25.67
C LYS A 395 -22.23 18.66 24.48
N VAL A 396 -21.22 19.53 24.45
CA VAL A 396 -20.98 20.43 23.31
C VAL A 396 -20.63 19.59 22.06
N ALA A 397 -19.75 18.61 22.19
CA ALA A 397 -19.41 17.71 21.08
C ALA A 397 -20.64 16.91 20.59
N ALA A 398 -21.48 16.42 21.49
CA ALA A 398 -22.72 15.72 21.16
C ALA A 398 -23.72 16.64 20.42
N GLN A 399 -23.83 17.91 20.83
CA GLN A 399 -24.67 18.89 20.16
C GLN A 399 -24.19 19.18 18.74
N ILE A 400 -22.87 19.30 18.53
CA ILE A 400 -22.28 19.42 17.18
C ILE A 400 -22.61 18.18 16.34
N HIS A 401 -22.47 16.99 16.93
CA HIS A 401 -22.83 15.74 16.25
C HIS A 401 -24.30 15.69 15.83
N GLU A 402 -25.22 16.17 16.66
CA GLU A 402 -26.65 16.21 16.33
C GLU A 402 -26.94 17.18 15.17
N VAL A 403 -26.42 18.41 15.25
CA VAL A 403 -26.65 19.43 14.21
C VAL A 403 -26.07 18.99 12.86
N MET A 404 -24.94 18.28 12.89
CA MET A 404 -24.25 17.84 11.67
C MET A 404 -24.69 16.47 11.16
N ARG A 405 -25.53 15.73 11.90
CA ARG A 405 -25.97 14.37 11.54
C ARG A 405 -26.57 14.30 10.15
N GLY A 406 -27.35 15.30 9.74
CA GLY A 406 -28.01 15.33 8.43
C GLY A 406 -27.02 15.24 7.26
N ASN A 407 -25.81 15.78 7.42
CA ASN A 407 -24.77 15.73 6.40
C ASN A 407 -24.13 14.34 6.26
N VAL A 408 -24.13 13.56 7.35
CA VAL A 408 -23.56 12.20 7.37
C VAL A 408 -24.43 11.22 6.59
N ALA A 409 -25.75 11.38 6.63
CA ALA A 409 -26.71 10.48 5.98
C ALA A 409 -26.49 10.36 4.46
N GLY A 410 -26.08 11.44 3.79
CA GLY A 410 -25.76 11.43 2.37
C GLY A 410 -24.56 10.54 2.03
N PHE A 411 -23.52 10.56 2.88
CA PHE A 411 -22.34 9.72 2.70
C PHE A 411 -22.65 8.26 3.01
N THR A 412 -23.38 7.97 4.09
CA THR A 412 -23.76 6.58 4.44
C THR A 412 -24.62 5.94 3.36
N SER A 413 -25.47 6.72 2.67
CA SER A 413 -26.29 6.21 1.57
C SER A 413 -25.50 5.91 0.30
N LEU A 414 -24.41 6.63 0.03
CA LEU A 414 -23.64 6.52 -1.24
C LEU A 414 -22.39 5.64 -1.12
N TYR A 415 -21.76 5.65 0.05
CA TYR A 415 -20.51 4.95 0.33
C TYR A 415 -20.71 3.72 1.22
N GLY A 416 -21.86 3.58 1.88
CA GLY A 416 -22.19 2.38 2.64
C GLY A 416 -22.63 1.24 1.73
N GLY A 417 -22.23 0.02 2.07
CA GLY A 417 -22.77 -1.19 1.47
C GLY A 417 -24.27 -1.32 1.76
N SER A 418 -25.01 -1.96 0.85
CA SER A 418 -26.42 -2.29 1.05
C SER A 418 -26.65 -3.07 2.35
N ALA A 419 -27.85 -2.98 2.91
CA ALA A 419 -28.19 -3.71 4.13
C ALA A 419 -27.82 -5.20 4.01
N GLY A 420 -27.01 -5.69 4.95
CA GLY A 420 -26.51 -7.07 4.97
C GLY A 420 -25.20 -7.32 4.21
N GLN A 421 -24.62 -6.32 3.54
CA GLN A 421 -23.29 -6.42 2.94
C GLN A 421 -22.18 -6.05 3.94
N PRO A 422 -21.00 -6.70 3.89
CA PRO A 422 -19.82 -6.25 4.63
C PRO A 422 -19.46 -4.81 4.27
N GLN A 423 -19.15 -3.98 5.28
CA GLN A 423 -18.73 -2.58 5.08
C GLN A 423 -17.21 -2.45 4.87
N ASP A 424 -16.50 -3.57 4.84
CA ASP A 424 -15.04 -3.63 4.76
C ASP A 424 -14.51 -3.62 3.33
N ASP A 425 -15.34 -3.97 2.34
CA ASP A 425 -14.96 -4.00 0.92
C ASP A 425 -15.02 -2.61 0.29
N PHE A 426 -13.95 -2.24 -0.42
CA PHE A 426 -13.93 -1.02 -1.22
C PHE A 426 -14.69 -1.24 -2.53
N PHE A 427 -15.59 -0.31 -2.84
CA PHE A 427 -16.20 -0.18 -4.16
C PHE A 427 -16.25 1.29 -4.56
N ALA A 428 -16.02 1.53 -5.84
CA ALA A 428 -16.14 2.84 -6.49
C ALA A 428 -17.28 2.76 -7.51
N THR A 429 -18.24 3.67 -7.41
CA THR A 429 -19.38 3.74 -8.35
C THR A 429 -19.38 5.06 -9.10
N ALA A 430 -20.03 5.05 -10.28
CA ALA A 430 -20.28 6.29 -11.03
C ALA A 430 -21.06 7.32 -10.20
N ASP A 431 -21.98 6.86 -9.35
CA ASP A 431 -22.77 7.73 -8.46
C ASP A 431 -21.90 8.40 -7.38
N GLN A 432 -20.92 7.68 -6.81
CA GLN A 432 -19.95 8.28 -5.88
C GLN A 432 -19.09 9.34 -6.57
N ALA A 433 -18.63 9.06 -7.79
CA ALA A 433 -17.85 10.01 -8.58
C ALA A 433 -18.69 11.25 -8.94
N LEU A 434 -19.96 11.06 -9.32
CA LEU A 434 -20.87 12.14 -9.66
C LEU A 434 -21.25 13.00 -8.44
N PHE A 435 -21.43 12.37 -7.28
CA PHE A 435 -21.67 13.07 -6.01
C PHE A 435 -20.52 14.03 -5.69
N VAL A 436 -19.27 13.57 -5.79
CA VAL A 436 -18.14 14.47 -5.52
C VAL A 436 -17.90 15.48 -6.63
N ALA A 437 -18.14 15.14 -7.90
CA ALA A 437 -17.82 15.98 -9.06
C ALA A 437 -18.84 17.08 -9.37
N ASN A 438 -20.14 16.80 -9.26
CA ASN A 438 -21.18 17.70 -9.81
C ASN A 438 -22.31 18.06 -8.84
N GLY A 439 -22.60 17.24 -7.83
CA GLY A 439 -23.89 17.31 -7.11
C GLY A 439 -23.85 17.21 -5.58
N GLY A 440 -22.68 17.14 -4.95
CA GLY A 440 -22.55 16.88 -3.52
C GLY A 440 -22.21 18.12 -2.69
N SER A 441 -22.46 18.02 -1.39
CA SER A 441 -22.09 19.04 -0.40
C SER A 441 -20.58 19.33 -0.38
N VAL A 442 -19.75 18.39 -0.88
CA VAL A 442 -18.28 18.47 -0.84
C VAL A 442 -17.72 19.69 -1.58
N ILE A 443 -18.19 20.01 -2.78
CA ILE A 443 -17.71 21.19 -3.52
C ILE A 443 -18.16 22.50 -2.85
N GLY A 444 -19.37 22.50 -2.29
CA GLY A 444 -19.90 23.62 -1.51
C GLY A 444 -19.09 23.83 -0.22
N TRP A 445 -18.71 22.76 0.46
CA TRP A 445 -17.85 22.79 1.64
C TRP A 445 -16.44 23.25 1.31
N ALA A 446 -15.88 22.79 0.19
CA ALA A 446 -14.57 23.22 -0.28
C ALA A 446 -14.52 24.71 -0.64
N GLY A 447 -15.66 25.34 -1.00
CA GLY A 447 -15.74 26.76 -1.35
C GLY A 447 -16.24 27.67 -0.24
N GLY A 448 -17.10 27.16 0.65
CA GLY A 448 -17.78 27.93 1.69
C GLY A 448 -17.37 27.60 3.12
N GLY A 449 -16.50 26.61 3.32
CA GLY A 449 -15.95 26.27 4.63
C GLY A 449 -14.88 27.25 5.12
N GLN A 450 -14.57 27.21 6.41
CA GLN A 450 -13.60 28.12 7.03
C GLN A 450 -12.17 27.97 6.50
N LEU A 451 -11.82 26.82 5.91
CA LEU A 451 -10.52 26.63 5.28
C LEU A 451 -10.26 27.67 4.18
N VAL A 452 -11.21 27.92 3.29
CA VAL A 452 -11.07 28.98 2.26
C VAL A 452 -10.84 30.34 2.90
N GLY A 453 -11.58 30.64 3.97
CA GLY A 453 -11.43 31.87 4.74
C GLY A 453 -10.01 32.07 5.29
N ARG A 454 -9.35 30.99 5.75
CA ARG A 454 -7.96 31.02 6.21
C ARG A 454 -6.94 31.17 5.09
N LEU A 455 -7.25 30.66 3.89
CA LEU A 455 -6.34 30.66 2.75
C LEU A 455 -6.36 31.96 1.95
N MET A 456 -7.52 32.63 1.89
CA MET A 456 -7.68 33.90 1.19
C MET A 456 -6.66 34.99 1.58
N PRO A 457 -6.33 35.23 2.87
CA PRO A 457 -5.35 36.24 3.27
C PRO A 457 -3.88 35.83 3.02
N LEU A 458 -3.61 34.55 2.74
CA LEU A 458 -2.25 34.08 2.46
C LEU A 458 -1.85 34.47 1.03
N THR A 459 -0.84 35.32 0.87
CA THR A 459 -0.37 35.79 -0.45
C THR A 459 0.73 34.90 -1.04
N GLU A 460 1.54 34.28 -0.17
CA GLU A 460 2.65 33.40 -0.57
C GLU A 460 2.14 32.01 -0.99
N PRO A 461 2.40 31.54 -2.23
CA PRO A 461 1.95 30.23 -2.70
C PRO A 461 2.40 29.06 -1.82
N LYS A 462 3.60 29.15 -1.24
CA LYS A 462 4.11 28.15 -0.30
C LYS A 462 3.28 28.07 0.98
N ALA A 463 2.90 29.22 1.55
CA ALA A 463 2.07 29.25 2.75
C ALA A 463 0.67 28.69 2.48
N VAL A 464 0.10 28.99 1.31
CA VAL A 464 -1.17 28.41 0.85
C VAL A 464 -1.07 26.89 0.72
N ALA A 465 -0.03 26.38 0.05
CA ALA A 465 0.18 24.95 -0.10
C ALA A 465 0.37 24.26 1.27
N GLU A 466 1.18 24.82 2.16
CA GLU A 466 1.36 24.24 3.50
C GLU A 466 0.05 24.20 4.30
N GLU A 467 -0.74 25.28 4.32
CA GLU A 467 -2.00 25.34 5.05
C GLU A 467 -3.05 24.37 4.49
N ILE A 468 -3.20 24.27 3.16
CA ILE A 468 -4.15 23.34 2.54
C ILE A 468 -3.76 21.89 2.86
N TYR A 469 -2.51 21.51 2.63
CA TYR A 469 -2.08 20.12 2.80
C TYR A 469 -2.10 19.69 4.27
N LEU A 470 -1.77 20.59 5.21
CA LEU A 470 -1.91 20.31 6.63
C LEU A 470 -3.37 20.19 7.06
N SER A 471 -4.25 21.03 6.52
CA SER A 471 -5.68 21.01 6.86
C SER A 471 -6.42 19.80 6.29
N VAL A 472 -6.06 19.35 5.08
CA VAL A 472 -6.77 18.27 4.37
C VAL A 472 -6.09 16.92 4.55
N LEU A 473 -4.76 16.86 4.42
CA LEU A 473 -3.98 15.62 4.42
C LEU A 473 -3.07 15.49 5.66
N THR A 474 -3.15 16.40 6.63
CA THR A 474 -2.37 16.34 7.89
C THR A 474 -0.85 16.17 7.70
N ARG A 475 -0.32 16.58 6.54
CA ARG A 475 1.10 16.51 6.18
C ARG A 475 1.54 17.74 5.41
N ARG A 476 2.86 17.93 5.28
CA ARG A 476 3.42 18.97 4.41
C ARG A 476 3.37 18.55 2.93
N PRO A 477 3.26 19.50 1.99
CA PRO A 477 3.35 19.19 0.56
C PRO A 477 4.77 18.76 0.19
N THR A 478 4.87 17.90 -0.82
CA THR A 478 6.12 17.60 -1.52
C THR A 478 6.52 18.75 -2.47
N ASP A 479 7.75 18.74 -2.96
CA ASP A 479 8.22 19.77 -3.90
C ASP A 479 7.40 19.81 -5.20
N ALA A 480 6.94 18.66 -5.70
CA ALA A 480 6.09 18.56 -6.88
C ALA A 480 4.70 19.15 -6.63
N GLU A 481 4.08 18.82 -5.49
CA GLU A 481 2.77 19.34 -5.09
C GLU A 481 2.78 20.86 -4.84
N LEU A 482 3.88 21.37 -4.28
CA LEU A 482 4.10 22.81 -4.12
C LEU A 482 4.18 23.51 -5.49
N ALA A 483 4.90 22.92 -6.44
CA ALA A 483 5.01 23.45 -7.79
C ALA A 483 3.65 23.48 -8.50
N GLU A 484 2.86 22.41 -8.40
CA GLU A 484 1.52 22.32 -8.98
C GLU A 484 0.55 23.34 -8.34
N THR A 485 0.55 23.45 -7.02
CA THR A 485 -0.27 24.44 -6.30
C THR A 485 0.09 25.87 -6.74
N THR A 486 1.38 26.15 -6.85
CA THR A 486 1.88 27.47 -7.30
C THR A 486 1.44 27.77 -8.73
N GLN A 487 1.56 26.77 -9.62
CA GLN A 487 1.12 26.89 -11.01
C GLN A 487 -0.38 27.20 -11.11
N GLN A 488 -1.21 26.47 -10.37
CA GLN A 488 -2.67 26.66 -10.39
C GLN A 488 -3.08 28.04 -9.87
N LEU A 489 -2.50 28.49 -8.76
CA LEU A 489 -2.79 29.81 -8.19
C LEU A 489 -2.34 30.95 -9.12
N THR A 490 -1.24 30.76 -9.85
CA THR A 490 -0.73 31.75 -10.81
C THR A 490 -1.61 31.82 -12.05
N ALA A 491 -1.94 30.67 -12.63
CA ALA A 491 -2.75 30.57 -13.85
C ALA A 491 -4.17 31.14 -13.66
N ARG A 492 -4.70 31.08 -12.42
CA ARG A 492 -6.06 31.50 -12.08
C ARG A 492 -6.09 32.64 -11.07
N ALA A 493 -5.12 33.54 -11.11
CA ALA A 493 -5.01 34.67 -10.17
C ALA A 493 -6.29 35.54 -10.13
N ALA A 494 -6.95 35.75 -11.28
CA ALA A 494 -8.20 36.51 -11.38
C ALA A 494 -9.41 35.80 -10.75
N GLU A 495 -9.33 34.48 -10.57
CA GLU A 495 -10.38 33.62 -10.01
C GLU A 495 -9.90 32.93 -8.72
N ARG A 496 -9.05 33.61 -7.93
CA ARG A 496 -8.42 33.03 -6.74
C ARG A 496 -9.37 32.25 -5.82
N PRO A 497 -10.59 32.74 -5.49
CA PRO A 497 -11.52 31.95 -4.67
C PRO A 497 -11.91 30.61 -5.31
N ALA A 498 -12.13 30.58 -6.62
CA ALA A 498 -12.46 29.35 -7.35
C ALA A 498 -11.24 28.41 -7.45
N ALA A 499 -10.04 28.96 -7.65
CA ALA A 499 -8.81 28.18 -7.64
C ALA A 499 -8.56 27.49 -6.27
N LEU A 500 -8.78 28.21 -5.17
CA LEU A 500 -8.66 27.65 -3.82
C LEU A 500 -9.72 26.57 -3.54
N ARG A 501 -10.98 26.82 -3.91
CA ARG A 501 -12.04 25.80 -3.84
C ARG A 501 -11.63 24.53 -4.57
N ASP A 502 -11.14 24.66 -5.80
CA ASP A 502 -10.82 23.51 -6.65
C ASP A 502 -9.60 22.73 -6.11
N LEU A 503 -8.61 23.42 -5.53
CA LEU A 503 -7.48 22.77 -4.85
C LEU A 503 -7.93 21.98 -3.60
N ILE A 504 -8.77 22.58 -2.75
CA ILE A 504 -9.32 21.89 -1.58
C ILE A 504 -10.15 20.68 -2.01
N TRP A 505 -11.02 20.87 -3.02
CA TRP A 505 -11.85 19.82 -3.58
C TRP A 505 -11.01 18.68 -4.16
N ALA A 506 -9.96 18.98 -4.92
CA ALA A 506 -9.07 17.97 -5.49
C ALA A 506 -8.41 17.09 -4.41
N LEU A 507 -8.02 17.68 -3.28
CA LEU A 507 -7.41 16.92 -2.19
C LEU A 507 -8.44 16.12 -1.39
N VAL A 508 -9.59 16.70 -1.05
CA VAL A 508 -10.66 15.98 -0.31
C VAL A 508 -11.24 14.81 -1.13
N THR A 509 -11.19 14.90 -2.46
CA THR A 509 -11.65 13.84 -3.36
C THR A 509 -10.55 12.86 -3.78
N SER A 510 -9.32 13.06 -3.30
CA SER A 510 -8.18 12.21 -3.64
C SER A 510 -8.30 10.81 -3.00
N ALA A 511 -7.62 9.84 -3.61
CA ALA A 511 -7.45 8.52 -3.00
C ALA A 511 -6.72 8.63 -1.65
N GLU A 512 -5.72 9.50 -1.54
CA GLU A 512 -4.98 9.67 -0.29
C GLU A 512 -5.91 10.06 0.87
N PHE A 513 -6.81 11.02 0.66
CA PHE A 513 -7.81 11.39 1.65
C PHE A 513 -8.69 10.19 2.04
N ARG A 514 -9.32 9.54 1.06
CA ARG A 514 -10.25 8.42 1.33
C ARG A 514 -9.62 7.24 2.11
N PHE A 515 -8.31 7.03 2.00
CA PHE A 515 -7.63 5.89 2.59
C PHE A 515 -6.73 6.22 3.80
N ASN A 516 -6.31 7.47 4.00
CA ASN A 516 -5.31 7.84 5.02
C ASN A 516 -5.73 8.98 5.98
N HIS A 517 -6.76 9.78 5.68
CA HIS A 517 -7.06 11.02 6.42
C HIS A 517 -8.56 11.20 6.65
#